data_AF-A0A2T0W7W0-F1
#
_entry.id   AF-A0A2T0W7W0-F1
#
_cell.length_a   1.000
_cell.length_b   1.000
_cell.length_c   1.000
_cell.angle_alpha   90.00
_cell.angle_beta   90.00
_cell.angle_gamma   90.00
#
_symmetry.space_group_name_H-M   'P 1'
#
loop_
_entity.id
_entity.type
_entity.pdbx_description
1 polymer ?
#
loop_
_entity_poly.entity_id
_entity_poly.type
_entity_poly.pdbx_seq_one_letter_code
_entity_poly.pdbx_strand_id
1 'polypeptide(L)'
;MNKGRLNMTEQTFTIIKKPQEMGLEDLLTRYKKSQLLEMGESLAVTFPKSWKKGKLIESLADKIVEQAQTIYNEVLEQVIDTLPDKEQTMYYLETVDSIKNLAPLIKKGFFFAAETNDGYVFIIPEEVIEAVDSAKGVEDSAEPAESSADDSNDEVVENVSTHQAVKSLTKWKNQLLSIYGTYSTSHLQSIWNRYYSEELSLEEIDELVSK
;
A
#
# COMPACT_ATOMS: atom_id res chain seq x y z
N MET A 1 -47.23 -9.38 10.94
CA MET A 1 -46.02 -9.85 10.20
C MET A 1 -45.39 -8.64 9.52
N ASN A 2 -44.52 -7.91 10.22
CA ASN A 2 -43.77 -6.80 9.63
C ASN A 2 -42.37 -7.31 9.32
N LYS A 3 -42.02 -7.27 8.03
CA LYS A 3 -40.74 -7.70 7.49
C LYS A 3 -39.63 -6.91 8.18
N GLY A 4 -38.72 -7.65 8.80
CA GLY A 4 -37.52 -7.12 9.43
C GLY A 4 -36.78 -6.23 8.45
N ARG A 5 -36.56 -4.99 8.88
CA ARG A 5 -35.61 -4.06 8.31
C ARG A 5 -34.23 -4.64 8.64
N LEU A 6 -33.74 -5.56 7.80
CA LEU A 6 -32.40 -6.09 7.90
C LEU A 6 -31.42 -4.92 7.78
N ASN A 7 -30.48 -4.89 8.71
CA ASN A 7 -29.59 -3.79 9.02
C ASN A 7 -28.88 -3.27 7.76
N MET A 8 -28.89 -1.95 7.57
CA MET A 8 -27.86 -1.28 6.79
C MET A 8 -26.55 -1.48 7.55
N THR A 9 -25.81 -2.53 7.24
CA THR A 9 -24.38 -2.57 7.52
C THR A 9 -23.78 -1.34 6.85
N GLU A 10 -23.12 -0.49 7.63
CA GLU A 10 -22.37 0.67 7.15
C GLU A 10 -21.35 0.19 6.11
N GLN A 11 -21.74 0.19 4.84
CA GLN A 11 -20.82 -0.08 3.74
C GLN A 11 -19.81 1.06 3.73
N THR A 12 -18.61 0.77 4.22
CA THR A 12 -17.55 1.75 4.36
C THR A 12 -17.01 2.17 3.00
N PHE A 13 -17.25 1.45 1.91
CA PHE A 13 -16.84 1.77 0.55
C PHE A 13 -17.88 1.34 -0.48
N THR A 14 -17.73 1.84 -1.71
CA THR A 14 -18.63 1.53 -2.82
C THR A 14 -18.24 0.21 -3.47
N ILE A 15 -19.22 -0.67 -3.70
CA ILE A 15 -19.07 -1.89 -4.49
C ILE A 15 -19.57 -1.60 -5.91
N ILE A 16 -18.74 -1.84 -6.91
CA ILE A 16 -19.07 -1.61 -8.33
C ILE A 16 -19.60 -2.89 -9.00
N LYS A 17 -20.19 -2.76 -10.18
CA LYS A 17 -20.42 -3.93 -11.03
C LYS A 17 -19.13 -4.30 -11.75
N LYS A 18 -18.81 -5.59 -11.82
CA LYS A 18 -17.61 -6.08 -12.51
C LYS A 18 -17.55 -5.54 -13.95
N PRO A 19 -16.51 -4.77 -14.32
CA PRO A 19 -16.32 -4.33 -15.70
C PRO A 19 -15.78 -5.48 -16.59
N GLN A 20 -15.80 -5.27 -17.90
CA GLN A 20 -15.18 -6.20 -18.85
C GLN A 20 -13.65 -6.04 -18.87
N GLU A 21 -13.19 -4.79 -18.80
CA GLU A 21 -11.79 -4.40 -18.71
C GLU A 21 -11.45 -4.01 -17.27
N MET A 22 -10.25 -4.39 -16.82
CA MET A 22 -9.80 -4.23 -15.43
C MET A 22 -8.80 -3.09 -15.25
N GLY A 23 -8.61 -2.26 -16.28
CA GLY A 23 -7.78 -1.07 -16.19
C GLY A 23 -8.33 -0.08 -15.18
N LEU A 24 -7.45 0.72 -14.60
CA LEU A 24 -7.80 1.71 -13.59
C LEU A 24 -8.88 2.67 -14.09
N GLU A 25 -8.76 3.16 -15.32
CA GLU A 25 -9.76 4.05 -15.91
C GLU A 25 -11.12 3.37 -16.06
N ASP A 26 -11.16 2.11 -16.52
CA ASP A 26 -12.38 1.32 -16.68
C ASP A 26 -13.09 1.07 -15.36
N LEU A 27 -12.33 0.79 -14.30
CA LEU A 27 -12.85 0.65 -12.95
C LEU A 27 -13.45 1.96 -12.46
N LEU A 28 -12.76 3.08 -12.68
CA LEU A 28 -13.24 4.43 -12.34
C LEU A 28 -14.49 4.83 -13.15
N THR A 29 -14.68 4.33 -14.38
CA THR A 29 -15.92 4.59 -15.15
C THR A 29 -17.17 4.07 -14.45
N ARG A 30 -17.06 3.13 -13.50
CA ARG A 30 -18.21 2.57 -12.76
C ARG A 30 -18.71 3.47 -11.64
N TYR A 31 -17.95 4.48 -11.24
CA TYR A 31 -18.32 5.42 -10.20
C TYR A 31 -19.16 6.58 -10.72
N LYS A 32 -20.01 7.14 -9.87
CA LYS A 32 -20.69 8.42 -10.14
C LYS A 32 -19.69 9.56 -10.05
N LYS A 33 -19.95 10.65 -10.77
CA LYS A 33 -19.09 11.85 -10.74
C LYS A 33 -18.88 12.40 -9.33
N SER A 34 -19.90 12.34 -8.46
CA SER A 34 -19.76 12.75 -7.05
C SER A 34 -18.75 11.89 -6.30
N GLN A 35 -18.78 10.57 -6.50
CA GLN A 35 -17.85 9.64 -5.84
C GLN A 35 -16.42 9.80 -6.34
N LEU A 36 -16.23 10.12 -7.62
CA LEU A 36 -14.92 10.43 -8.18
C LEU A 36 -14.33 11.74 -7.59
N LEU A 37 -15.20 12.73 -7.33
CA LEU A 37 -14.77 13.95 -6.63
C LEU A 37 -14.40 13.67 -5.17
N GLU A 38 -15.20 12.87 -4.46
CA GLU A 38 -14.89 12.41 -3.09
C GLU A 38 -13.58 11.62 -3.03
N MET A 39 -13.31 10.77 -4.03
CA MET A 39 -12.05 10.04 -4.16
C MET A 39 -10.87 11.00 -4.33
N GLY A 40 -11.00 12.01 -5.19
CA GLY A 40 -10.02 13.09 -5.33
C GLY A 40 -9.75 13.81 -4.01
N GLU A 41 -10.80 14.21 -3.29
CA GLU A 41 -10.67 14.84 -1.96
C GLU A 41 -9.95 13.92 -0.97
N SER A 42 -10.22 12.61 -1.01
CA SER A 42 -9.55 11.62 -0.17
C SER A 42 -8.06 11.45 -0.49
N LEU A 43 -7.65 11.76 -1.73
CA LEU A 43 -6.25 11.82 -2.18
C LEU A 43 -5.63 13.21 -1.95
N ALA A 44 -6.34 14.13 -1.30
CA ALA A 44 -5.96 15.54 -1.16
C ALA A 44 -5.80 16.28 -2.51
N VAL A 45 -6.52 15.85 -3.55
CA VAL A 45 -6.56 16.48 -4.88
C VAL A 45 -7.94 17.08 -5.13
N THR A 46 -8.01 18.40 -5.33
CA THR A 46 -9.28 19.08 -5.64
C THR A 46 -9.47 19.21 -7.15
N PHE A 47 -10.53 18.60 -7.67
CA PHE A 47 -10.91 18.73 -9.08
C PHE A 47 -12.03 19.74 -9.30
N PRO A 48 -12.02 20.51 -10.41
CA PRO A 48 -13.11 21.42 -10.73
C PRO A 48 -14.43 20.67 -10.97
N LYS A 49 -15.50 21.06 -10.26
CA LYS A 49 -16.84 20.46 -10.41
C LYS A 49 -17.41 20.58 -11.84
N SER A 50 -16.92 21.51 -12.65
CA SER A 50 -17.32 21.71 -14.05
C SER A 50 -16.74 20.68 -15.02
N TRP A 51 -15.73 19.90 -14.61
CA TRP A 51 -15.10 18.92 -15.50
C TRP A 51 -16.06 17.82 -15.91
N LYS A 52 -15.93 17.36 -17.17
CA LYS A 52 -16.65 16.17 -17.64
C LYS A 52 -16.10 14.93 -16.94
N LYS A 53 -16.93 13.89 -16.83
CA LYS A 53 -16.55 12.65 -16.14
C LYS A 53 -15.30 11.99 -16.73
N GLY A 54 -15.17 11.92 -18.06
CA GLY A 54 -13.97 11.36 -18.73
C GLY A 54 -12.68 12.04 -18.27
N LYS A 55 -12.62 13.38 -18.41
CA LYS A 55 -11.47 14.17 -17.94
C LYS A 55 -11.17 13.98 -16.44
N LEU A 56 -12.21 13.81 -15.62
CA LEU A 56 -12.04 13.55 -14.18
C LEU A 56 -11.40 12.17 -13.95
N ILE A 57 -11.76 11.16 -14.74
CA ILE A 57 -11.23 9.81 -14.65
C ILE A 57 -9.75 9.80 -15.02
N GLU A 58 -9.41 10.35 -16.20
CA GLU A 58 -8.01 10.45 -16.68
C GLU A 58 -7.12 11.10 -15.61
N SER A 59 -7.49 12.30 -15.15
CA SER A 59 -6.69 13.01 -14.15
C SER A 59 -6.67 12.35 -12.76
N LEU A 60 -7.69 11.55 -12.43
CA LEU A 60 -7.72 10.82 -11.16
C LEU A 60 -6.86 9.56 -11.25
N ALA A 61 -6.89 8.85 -12.38
CA ALA A 61 -6.04 7.70 -12.65
C ALA A 61 -4.55 8.09 -12.56
N ASP A 62 -4.15 9.18 -13.24
CA ASP A 62 -2.79 9.73 -13.16
C ASP A 62 -2.36 9.98 -11.71
N LYS A 63 -3.26 10.57 -10.91
CA LYS A 63 -2.97 10.92 -9.50
C LYS A 63 -2.92 9.70 -8.59
N ILE A 64 -3.73 8.67 -8.86
CA ILE A 64 -3.68 7.40 -8.15
C ILE A 64 -2.33 6.73 -8.42
N VAL A 65 -1.90 6.63 -9.68
CA VAL A 65 -0.60 6.05 -10.06
C VAL A 65 0.55 6.83 -9.41
N GLU A 66 0.55 8.17 -9.51
CA GLU A 66 1.57 9.02 -8.88
C GLU A 66 1.64 8.82 -7.35
N GLN A 67 0.49 8.74 -6.68
CA GLN A 67 0.47 8.51 -5.23
C GLN A 67 0.81 7.07 -4.84
N ALA A 68 0.55 6.10 -5.70
CA ALA A 68 0.97 4.71 -5.52
C ALA A 68 2.50 4.58 -5.63
N GLN A 69 3.13 5.34 -6.52
CA GLN A 69 4.60 5.39 -6.64
C GLN A 69 5.29 6.12 -5.49
N THR A 70 4.59 7.08 -4.85
CA THR A 70 5.20 7.99 -3.88
C THR A 70 4.70 7.73 -2.46
N ILE A 71 3.62 8.38 -2.05
CA ILE A 71 3.18 8.47 -0.65
C ILE A 71 2.67 7.11 -0.11
N TYR A 72 2.02 6.33 -0.97
CA TYR A 72 1.36 5.08 -0.56
C TYR A 72 2.14 3.84 -0.95
N ASN A 73 3.31 3.98 -1.58
CA ASN A 73 4.09 2.87 -2.11
C ASN A 73 4.30 1.77 -1.05
N GLU A 74 4.84 2.13 0.11
CA GLU A 74 5.15 1.18 1.17
C GLU A 74 3.90 0.45 1.71
N VAL A 75 2.78 1.17 1.83
CA VAL A 75 1.54 0.60 2.35
C VAL A 75 0.91 -0.33 1.30
N LEU A 76 0.96 0.05 0.03
CA LEU A 76 0.44 -0.76 -1.07
C LEU A 76 1.31 -2.01 -1.26
N GLU A 77 2.63 -1.88 -1.18
CA GLU A 77 3.56 -3.00 -1.24
C GLU A 77 3.28 -4.02 -0.14
N GLN A 78 3.16 -3.57 1.11
CA GLN A 78 2.83 -4.48 2.23
C GLN A 78 1.51 -5.21 2.01
N VAL A 79 0.49 -4.52 1.48
CA VAL A 79 -0.80 -5.16 1.19
C VAL A 79 -0.65 -6.16 0.05
N ILE A 80 0.03 -5.80 -1.04
CA ILE A 80 0.25 -6.68 -2.21
C ILE A 80 1.07 -7.92 -1.80
N ASP A 81 2.08 -7.76 -0.95
CA ASP A 81 2.93 -8.84 -0.47
C ASP A 81 2.20 -9.84 0.44
N THR A 82 1.11 -9.42 1.08
CA THR A 82 0.26 -10.32 1.88
C THR A 82 -0.71 -11.15 1.03
N LEU A 83 -0.83 -10.87 -0.26
CA LEU A 83 -1.71 -11.60 -1.16
C LEU A 83 -1.07 -12.92 -1.60
N PRO A 84 -1.87 -13.97 -1.78
CA PRO A 84 -1.35 -15.31 -2.10
C PRO A 84 -0.67 -15.38 -3.47
N ASP A 85 -0.97 -14.47 -4.40
CA ASP A 85 -0.40 -14.46 -5.75
C ASP A 85 -0.25 -13.02 -6.26
N LYS A 86 0.99 -12.51 -6.28
CA LYS A 86 1.29 -11.11 -6.62
C LYS A 86 0.97 -10.75 -8.08
N GLU A 87 0.87 -11.74 -8.96
CA GLU A 87 0.56 -11.53 -10.38
C GLU A 87 -0.95 -11.48 -10.63
N GLN A 88 -1.77 -11.85 -9.65
CA GLN A 88 -3.23 -11.78 -9.77
C GLN A 88 -3.75 -10.37 -9.48
N THR A 89 -4.48 -9.84 -10.46
CA THR A 89 -5.24 -8.59 -10.35
C THR A 89 -6.64 -8.79 -9.79
N MET A 90 -7.07 -10.03 -9.55
CA MET A 90 -8.43 -10.38 -9.12
C MET A 90 -8.46 -11.50 -8.08
N TYR A 91 -9.17 -11.26 -6.98
CA TYR A 91 -9.34 -12.21 -5.88
C TYR A 91 -10.82 -12.41 -5.59
N TYR A 92 -11.31 -13.64 -5.71
CA TYR A 92 -12.69 -13.98 -5.39
C TYR A 92 -12.87 -14.07 -3.88
N LEU A 93 -13.94 -13.43 -3.39
CA LEU A 93 -14.26 -13.34 -1.97
C LEU A 93 -15.66 -13.87 -1.72
N GLU A 94 -15.78 -14.71 -0.69
CA GLU A 94 -17.08 -15.16 -0.19
C GLU A 94 -17.86 -14.03 0.49
N THR A 95 -17.16 -13.13 1.18
CA THR A 95 -17.75 -12.00 1.90
C THR A 95 -16.93 -10.71 1.74
N VAL A 96 -17.61 -9.57 1.83
CA VAL A 96 -16.98 -8.23 1.77
C VAL A 96 -16.20 -7.91 3.04
N ASP A 97 -16.49 -8.61 4.15
CA ASP A 97 -15.85 -8.34 5.43
C ASP A 97 -14.33 -8.59 5.40
N SER A 98 -13.86 -9.51 4.56
CA SER A 98 -12.43 -9.80 4.38
C SER A 98 -11.60 -8.60 3.90
N ILE A 99 -12.23 -7.66 3.17
CA ILE A 99 -11.55 -6.46 2.63
C ILE A 99 -11.97 -5.18 3.35
N LYS A 100 -12.74 -5.28 4.43
CA LYS A 100 -13.24 -4.12 5.17
C LYS A 100 -12.12 -3.25 5.74
N ASN A 101 -11.01 -3.87 6.13
CA ASN A 101 -9.82 -3.16 6.63
C ASN A 101 -9.11 -2.37 5.53
N LEU A 102 -9.29 -2.74 4.26
CA LEU A 102 -8.75 -2.05 3.09
C LEU A 102 -9.67 -0.93 2.59
N ALA A 103 -10.80 -0.69 3.26
CA ALA A 103 -11.75 0.38 2.91
C ALA A 103 -11.09 1.75 2.67
N PRO A 104 -10.08 2.20 3.46
CA PRO A 104 -9.41 3.48 3.19
C PRO A 104 -8.69 3.51 1.84
N LEU A 105 -8.07 2.40 1.44
CA LEU A 105 -7.35 2.27 0.17
C LEU A 105 -8.34 2.12 -1.02
N ILE A 106 -9.46 1.43 -0.79
CA ILE A 106 -10.56 1.34 -1.76
C ILE A 106 -11.21 2.72 -2.00
N LYS A 107 -11.42 3.51 -0.93
CA LYS A 107 -11.93 4.89 -1.06
C LYS A 107 -11.02 5.81 -1.84
N LYS A 108 -9.71 5.58 -1.77
CA LYS A 108 -8.67 6.33 -2.49
C LYS A 108 -8.51 5.86 -3.94
N GLY A 109 -9.14 4.75 -4.33
CA GLY A 109 -9.09 4.23 -5.69
C GLY A 109 -7.88 3.38 -6.02
N PHE A 110 -7.09 2.96 -5.01
CA PHE A 110 -5.99 2.02 -5.22
C PHE A 110 -6.49 0.60 -5.47
N PHE A 111 -7.60 0.23 -4.84
CA PHE A 111 -8.22 -1.08 -4.97
C PHE A 111 -9.73 -0.95 -5.20
N PHE A 112 -10.33 -1.99 -5.74
CA PHE A 112 -11.75 -1.99 -6.09
C PHE A 112 -12.44 -3.26 -5.59
N ALA A 113 -13.72 -3.12 -5.26
CA ALA A 113 -14.57 -4.25 -4.91
C ALA A 113 -15.72 -4.30 -5.92
N ALA A 114 -15.87 -5.43 -6.60
CA ALA A 114 -16.91 -5.67 -7.57
C ALA A 114 -17.86 -6.78 -7.14
N GLU A 115 -19.15 -6.60 -7.38
CA GLU A 115 -20.15 -7.65 -7.22
C GLU A 115 -20.22 -8.51 -8.50
N THR A 116 -20.33 -9.82 -8.31
CA THR A 116 -20.53 -10.83 -9.36
C THR A 116 -21.75 -11.70 -9.02
N ASN A 117 -22.16 -12.57 -9.94
CA ASN A 117 -23.34 -13.43 -9.72
C ASN A 117 -23.16 -14.40 -8.53
N ASP A 118 -21.92 -14.78 -8.24
CA ASP A 118 -21.58 -15.84 -7.28
C ASP A 118 -20.85 -15.31 -6.04
N GLY A 119 -20.71 -13.99 -5.88
CA GLY A 119 -20.01 -13.39 -4.75
C GLY A 119 -19.36 -12.05 -5.09
N TYR A 120 -18.24 -11.75 -4.42
CA TYR A 120 -17.50 -10.50 -4.59
C TYR A 120 -16.12 -10.75 -5.18
N VAL A 121 -15.58 -9.77 -5.88
CA VAL A 121 -14.23 -9.78 -6.41
C VAL A 121 -13.51 -8.54 -5.91
N PHE A 122 -12.36 -8.74 -5.31
CA PHE A 122 -11.40 -7.69 -5.03
C PHE A 122 -10.47 -7.55 -6.23
N ILE A 123 -10.32 -6.33 -6.72
CA ILE A 123 -9.58 -6.01 -7.94
C ILE A 123 -8.46 -5.05 -7.59
N ILE A 124 -7.26 -5.37 -8.05
CA ILE A 124 -6.09 -4.51 -8.01
C ILE A 124 -5.79 -4.12 -9.45
N PRO A 125 -5.87 -2.83 -9.81
CA PRO A 125 -5.50 -2.38 -11.15
C PRO A 125 -4.03 -2.69 -11.41
N GLU A 126 -3.72 -3.14 -12.62
CA GLU A 126 -2.35 -3.46 -13.06
C GLU A 126 -1.45 -2.24 -12.93
N GLU A 127 -1.96 -1.05 -13.24
CA GLU A 127 -1.24 0.21 -13.15
C GLU A 127 -0.79 0.53 -11.71
N VAL A 128 -1.52 0.04 -10.70
CA VAL A 128 -1.15 0.20 -9.29
C VAL A 128 -0.04 -0.79 -8.90
N ILE A 129 -0.08 -2.01 -9.42
CA ILE A 129 1.00 -3.01 -9.22
C ILE A 129 2.28 -2.51 -9.88
N GLU A 130 2.21 -2.10 -11.14
CA GLU A 130 3.33 -1.53 -11.89
C GLU A 130 3.89 -0.28 -11.22
N ALA A 131 3.02 0.60 -10.68
CA ALA A 131 3.43 1.76 -9.91
C ALA A 131 4.26 1.37 -8.68
N VAL A 132 3.84 0.32 -7.96
CA VAL A 132 4.53 -0.15 -6.77
C VAL A 132 5.88 -0.76 -7.13
N ASP A 133 5.94 -1.58 -8.18
CA ASP A 133 7.17 -2.21 -8.64
C ASP A 133 8.15 -1.23 -9.28
N SER A 134 7.65 -0.23 -10.01
CA SER A 134 8.49 0.81 -10.64
C SER A 134 9.23 1.66 -9.61
N ALA A 135 8.66 1.85 -8.42
CA ALA A 135 9.34 2.54 -7.33
C ALA A 135 10.56 1.75 -6.82
N LYS A 136 10.53 0.41 -6.87
CA LYS A 136 11.65 -0.46 -6.47
C LYS A 136 12.84 -0.35 -7.42
N GLY A 137 12.58 -0.20 -8.73
CA GLY A 137 13.61 -0.09 -9.76
C GLY A 137 14.48 1.18 -9.66
N VAL A 138 14.02 2.20 -8.94
CA VAL A 138 14.77 3.46 -8.76
C VAL A 138 15.77 3.38 -7.61
N GLU A 139 15.60 2.48 -6.64
CA GLU A 139 16.57 2.27 -5.55
C GLU A 139 17.69 1.27 -5.92
N ASP A 140 17.46 0.38 -6.89
CA ASP A 140 18.45 -0.63 -7.32
C ASP A 140 19.35 -0.17 -8.49
N SER A 141 19.15 1.06 -8.99
CA SER A 141 19.95 1.66 -10.08
C SER A 141 20.92 2.75 -9.61
N ALA A 142 21.26 2.79 -8.32
CA ALA A 142 22.46 3.49 -7.87
C ALA A 142 23.66 2.54 -8.03
N GLU A 143 24.14 2.38 -9.27
CA GLU A 143 25.44 1.78 -9.53
C GLU A 143 26.50 2.51 -8.68
N PRO A 144 27.16 1.85 -7.72
CA PRO A 144 28.39 2.39 -7.18
C PRO A 144 29.42 2.23 -8.30
N ALA A 145 29.90 3.36 -8.80
CA ALA A 145 31.03 3.42 -9.70
C ALA A 145 32.16 2.50 -9.19
N GLU A 146 32.69 1.72 -10.12
CA GLU A 146 33.80 0.79 -9.97
C GLU A 146 34.84 1.19 -8.91
N SER A 147 35.13 0.29 -7.97
CA SER A 147 36.50 0.11 -7.47
C SER A 147 36.73 -1.33 -7.03
N SER A 148 37.38 -2.07 -7.92
CA SER A 148 38.43 -3.08 -7.71
C SER A 148 38.47 -3.88 -6.41
N ALA A 149 38.40 -5.21 -6.60
CA ALA A 149 39.16 -6.27 -5.94
C ALA A 149 39.31 -6.26 -4.40
N ASP A 150 38.75 -7.26 -3.71
CA ASP A 150 39.56 -8.39 -3.23
C ASP A 150 38.70 -9.57 -2.76
N ASP A 151 39.34 -10.73 -2.81
CA ASP A 151 38.94 -12.10 -2.46
C ASP A 151 38.58 -12.27 -0.97
N SER A 152 37.57 -13.11 -0.64
CA SER A 152 37.54 -14.07 0.48
C SER A 152 36.13 -14.62 0.77
N ASN A 153 36.00 -15.96 0.72
CA ASN A 153 34.98 -16.77 1.39
C ASN A 153 34.85 -16.43 2.88
N ASP A 154 33.66 -16.41 3.47
CA ASP A 154 33.09 -17.48 4.33
C ASP A 154 31.82 -16.99 5.10
N GLU A 155 30.98 -17.95 5.51
CA GLU A 155 29.85 -17.84 6.47
C GLU A 155 28.55 -17.11 6.05
N VAL A 156 27.67 -17.87 5.39
CA VAL A 156 26.27 -17.49 5.06
C VAL A 156 25.29 -18.26 5.94
N VAL A 157 25.22 -18.05 7.25
CA VAL A 157 24.08 -18.54 8.07
C VAL A 157 23.89 -17.74 9.38
N GLU A 158 23.74 -16.41 9.35
CA GLU A 158 23.15 -15.64 10.49
C GLU A 158 22.87 -14.14 10.15
N ASN A 159 23.50 -13.59 9.11
CA ASN A 159 23.49 -12.14 8.82
C ASN A 159 22.22 -11.56 8.15
N VAL A 160 21.23 -12.37 7.79
CA VAL A 160 20.03 -11.86 7.08
C VAL A 160 19.11 -11.10 8.04
N SER A 161 18.98 -11.53 9.30
CA SER A 161 18.10 -10.87 10.28
C SER A 161 18.67 -9.54 10.75
N THR A 162 19.98 -9.48 11.00
CA THR A 162 20.66 -8.27 11.48
C THR A 162 20.61 -7.14 10.46
N HIS A 163 20.77 -7.45 9.17
CA HIS A 163 20.74 -6.43 8.11
C HIS A 163 19.32 -5.84 7.92
N GLN A 164 18.28 -6.66 8.09
CA GLN A 164 16.89 -6.22 8.07
C GLN A 164 16.56 -5.38 9.32
N ALA A 165 17.11 -5.74 10.48
CA ALA A 165 16.98 -5.00 11.72
C ALA A 165 17.61 -3.60 11.64
N VAL A 166 18.84 -3.50 11.14
CA VAL A 166 19.52 -2.20 10.93
C VAL A 166 18.71 -1.31 10.00
N LYS A 167 18.25 -1.83 8.84
CA LYS A 167 17.47 -1.04 7.88
C LYS A 167 16.16 -0.53 8.50
N SER A 168 15.44 -1.40 9.20
CA SER A 168 14.13 -1.06 9.79
C SER A 168 14.26 -0.07 10.95
N LEU A 169 15.21 -0.29 11.86
CA LEU A 169 15.45 0.61 13.00
C LEU A 169 15.95 1.99 12.55
N THR A 170 16.83 2.04 11.54
CA THR A 170 17.32 3.30 10.96
C THR A 170 16.20 4.07 10.26
N LYS A 171 15.33 3.37 9.53
CA LYS A 171 14.15 3.96 8.88
C LYS A 171 13.21 4.59 9.91
N TRP A 172 12.88 3.86 10.97
CA TRP A 172 12.02 4.37 12.03
C TRP A 172 12.65 5.54 12.78
N LYS A 173 13.95 5.52 13.06
CA LYS A 173 14.67 6.66 13.61
C LYS A 173 14.53 7.90 12.73
N ASN A 174 14.75 7.75 11.42
CA ASN A 174 14.68 8.86 10.47
C ASN A 174 13.26 9.42 10.35
N GLN A 175 12.25 8.57 10.37
CA GLN A 175 10.83 9.00 10.40
C GLN A 175 10.49 9.74 11.69
N LEU A 176 10.92 9.25 12.86
CA LEU A 176 10.70 9.93 14.14
C LEU A 176 11.42 11.28 14.20
N LEU A 177 12.66 11.34 13.70
CA LEU A 177 13.40 12.60 13.56
C LEU A 177 12.71 13.58 12.61
N SER A 178 12.16 13.10 11.49
CA SER A 178 11.46 13.95 10.52
C SER A 178 10.14 14.52 11.05
N ILE A 179 9.38 13.73 11.80
CA ILE A 179 8.06 14.12 12.31
C ILE A 179 8.17 14.90 13.62
N TYR A 180 9.03 14.47 14.54
CA TYR A 180 9.09 14.96 15.92
C TYR A 180 10.39 15.68 16.27
N GLY A 181 11.39 15.69 15.39
CA GLY A 181 12.71 16.30 15.65
C GLY A 181 13.57 15.54 16.67
N THR A 182 13.10 14.41 17.17
CA THR A 182 13.77 13.59 18.18
C THR A 182 13.34 12.13 18.04
N TYR A 183 14.12 11.21 18.58
CA TYR A 183 13.78 9.80 18.69
C TYR A 183 14.17 9.27 20.07
N SER A 184 13.53 8.18 20.49
CA SER A 184 13.84 7.50 21.73
C SER A 184 14.16 6.04 21.45
N THR A 185 15.31 5.58 21.92
CA THR A 185 15.77 4.18 21.76
C THR A 185 14.83 3.19 22.45
N SER A 186 14.24 3.55 23.60
CA SER A 186 13.21 2.73 24.24
C SER A 186 11.90 2.66 23.45
N HIS A 187 11.59 3.70 22.67
CA HIS A 187 10.43 3.68 21.78
C HIS A 187 10.69 2.77 20.56
N LEU A 188 11.89 2.84 19.97
CA LEU A 188 12.29 1.94 18.87
C LEU A 188 12.29 0.48 19.32
N GLN A 189 12.77 0.19 20.53
CA GLN A 189 12.71 -1.14 21.14
C GLN A 189 11.29 -1.65 21.31
N SER A 190 10.41 -0.82 21.87
CA SER A 190 9.02 -1.21 22.07
C SER A 190 8.30 -1.49 20.75
N ILE A 191 8.65 -0.80 19.67
CA ILE A 191 8.09 -1.06 18.35
C ILE A 191 8.67 -2.35 17.80
N TRP A 192 9.98 -2.56 17.86
CA TRP A 192 10.65 -3.76 17.37
C TRP A 192 10.10 -5.04 18.04
N ASN A 193 10.15 -5.11 19.37
CA ASN A 193 9.74 -6.29 20.14
C ASN A 193 8.23 -6.57 20.06
N ARG A 194 7.43 -5.64 19.51
CA ARG A 194 6.00 -5.83 19.31
C ARG A 194 5.68 -6.57 18.01
N TYR A 195 6.54 -6.44 17.00
CA TYR A 195 6.28 -6.96 15.65
C TYR A 195 7.24 -8.07 15.23
N TYR A 196 8.36 -8.25 15.94
CA TYR A 196 9.36 -9.27 15.65
C TYR A 196 9.56 -10.20 16.84
N SER A 197 9.73 -11.50 16.54
CA SER A 197 9.96 -12.55 17.53
C SER A 197 11.37 -12.49 18.14
N GLU A 198 12.31 -11.87 17.43
CA GLU A 198 13.67 -11.61 17.91
C GLU A 198 13.65 -10.31 18.71
N GLU A 199 13.52 -10.43 20.04
CA GLU A 199 13.59 -9.29 20.93
C GLU A 199 15.00 -8.71 20.95
N LEU A 200 15.11 -7.40 20.68
CA LEU A 200 16.36 -6.67 20.80
C LEU A 200 16.41 -5.92 22.12
N SER A 201 17.59 -5.92 22.75
CA SER A 201 17.90 -5.11 23.92
C SER A 201 18.11 -3.64 23.55
N LEU A 202 18.08 -2.75 24.54
CA LEU A 202 18.35 -1.33 24.33
C LEU A 202 19.78 -1.08 23.82
N GLU A 203 20.73 -1.89 24.28
CA GLU A 203 22.15 -1.82 23.92
C GLU A 203 22.35 -2.25 22.46
N GLU A 204 21.69 -3.31 22.02
CA GLU A 204 21.72 -3.76 20.62
C GLU A 204 21.09 -2.72 19.68
N ILE A 205 19.96 -2.11 20.06
CA ILE A 205 19.35 -1.06 19.24
C ILE A 205 20.25 0.18 19.15
N ASP A 206 20.89 0.57 20.25
CA ASP A 206 21.80 1.71 20.23
C ASP A 206 23.04 1.44 19.35
N GLU A 207 23.58 0.21 19.39
CA GLU A 207 24.68 -0.21 18.50
C GLU A 207 24.26 -0.28 17.02
N LEU A 208 23.05 -0.78 16.73
CA LEU A 208 22.52 -0.91 15.37
C LEU A 208 22.16 0.44 14.75
N VAL A 209 21.86 1.45 15.58
CA VAL A 209 21.36 2.76 15.16
C VAL A 209 22.42 3.87 15.25
N SER A 210 23.54 3.60 15.93
CA SER A 210 24.71 4.51 16.04
C SER A 210 25.83 4.23 15.03
N LYS A 211 25.76 3.12 14.29
CA LYS A 211 26.57 2.88 13.07
C LYS A 211 26.04 3.72 11.91
#